data_AF-A0AAV2EMY1-F1
#
_entry.id   AF-A0AAV2EMY1-F1
#
_cell.length_a   1.000
_cell.length_b   1.000
_cell.length_c   1.000
_cell.angle_alpha   90.00
_cell.angle_beta   90.00
_cell.angle_gamma   90.00
#
_symmetry.space_group_name_H-M   'P 1'
#
loop_
_entity.id
_entity.type
_entity.pdbx_description
1 polymer ?
#
loop_
_entity_poly.entity_id
_entity_poly.type
_entity_poly.pdbx_seq_one_letter_code
_entity_poly.pdbx_strand_id
1 'polypeptide(L)' 'MVKLNGLEGDVMKLYKVYNIIYECVAGGNGDGKKQGTAKLTIEYEKRMPSVPPPTKYVNLITLLVKEADANLAKTA' A
#
# COMPACT_ATOMS: atom_id res chain seq x y z
N MET A 1 -0.65 10.60 -6.32
CA MET A 1 -0.54 10.02 -4.97
C MET A 1 -1.93 9.98 -4.35
N VAL A 2 -2.29 8.88 -3.70
CA VAL A 2 -3.54 8.75 -2.93
C VAL A 2 -3.18 8.40 -1.49
N LYS A 3 -3.73 9.12 -0.51
CA LYS A 3 -3.54 8.86 0.92
C LYS A 3 -4.87 8.49 1.56
N LEU A 4 -4.90 7.33 2.21
CA LEU A 4 -6.02 6.86 3.01
C LEU A 4 -5.67 7.09 4.48
N ASN A 5 -6.43 7.94 5.15
CA ASN A 5 -6.26 8.21 6.57
C ASN A 5 -7.08 7.20 7.38
N GLY A 6 -6.44 6.47 8.29
CA GLY A 6 -7.13 5.61 9.23
C GLY A 6 -7.85 6.46 10.28
N LEU A 7 -9.18 6.39 10.28
CA LEU A 7 -10.02 7.08 11.27
C LEU A 7 -10.54 6.10 12.33
N GLU A 8 -11.04 4.94 11.89
CA GLU A 8 -11.67 3.92 12.75
C GLU A 8 -11.37 2.50 12.27
N GLY A 9 -11.72 1.49 13.09
CA GLY A 9 -11.58 0.06 12.79
C GLY A 9 -10.55 -0.68 13.65
N ASP A 10 -10.44 -1.99 13.47
CA ASP A 10 -9.59 -2.85 14.31
C ASP A 10 -8.10 -2.49 14.25
N VAL A 11 -7.62 -1.99 13.11
CA VAL A 11 -6.24 -1.52 12.97
C VAL A 11 -5.97 -0.33 13.91
N MET A 12 -6.97 0.53 14.12
CA MET A 12 -6.88 1.69 15.00
C MET A 12 -6.90 1.29 16.48
N LYS A 13 -7.17 0.02 16.83
CA LYS A 13 -6.96 -0.51 18.20
C LYS A 13 -5.49 -0.80 18.50
N LEU A 14 -4.66 -0.95 17.47
CA LEU A 14 -3.22 -1.27 17.59
C LEU A 14 -2.34 -0.04 17.34
N TYR A 15 -2.74 0.81 16.41
CA TYR A 15 -2.00 2.01 16.01
C TYR A 15 -2.83 3.27 16.28
N LYS A 16 -2.19 4.33 16.76
CA LYS A 16 -2.82 5.66 16.92
C LYS A 16 -2.93 6.37 15.59
N VAL A 17 -1.89 6.24 14.77
CA VAL A 17 -1.83 6.71 13.39
C VAL A 17 -1.65 5.50 12.52
N TYR A 18 -2.43 5.39 11.46
CA TYR A 18 -2.29 4.35 10.44
C TYR A 18 -2.77 4.91 9.10
N ASN A 19 -1.84 5.44 8.30
CA ASN A 19 -2.15 5.98 6.99
C ASN A 19 -1.51 5.13 5.91
N ILE A 20 -2.26 4.83 4.85
CA ILE A 20 -1.76 4.12 3.68
C ILE A 20 -1.60 5.12 2.54
N ILE A 21 -0.43 5.15 1.93
CA ILE A 21 -0.10 6.04 0.81
C ILE A 21 0.26 5.18 -0.40
N TYR A 22 -0.46 5.40 -1.50
CA TYR A 22 -0.19 4.80 -2.81
C TYR A 22 0.38 5.86 -3.76
N GLU A 23 1.53 5.55 -4.35
CA GLU A 23 2.19 6.39 -5.34
C GLU A 23 2.42 5.57 -6.62
N CYS A 24 1.88 6.01 -7.75
CA CYS A 24 2.22 5.45 -9.05
C CYS A 24 3.37 6.28 -9.64
N VAL A 25 4.51 5.64 -9.85
CA VAL A 25 5.68 6.21 -10.51
C VAL A 25 5.65 5.74 -11.96
N ALA A 26 5.54 6.65 -12.91
CA ALA A 26 5.63 6.30 -14.33
C ALA A 26 7.02 5.74 -14.63
N GLY A 27 7.10 4.60 -15.31
CA GLY A 27 8.35 4.10 -15.86
C GLY A 27 8.90 5.09 -16.89
N GLY A 28 10.19 5.40 -16.83
CA GLY A 28 10.83 6.30 -17.79
C GLY A 28 10.71 5.80 -19.23
N ASN A 29 10.69 6.72 -20.19
CA ASN A 29 10.48 6.48 -21.63
C ASN A 29 11.62 5.72 -22.35
N GLY A 30 12.46 4.95 -21.64
CA GLY A 30 13.53 4.14 -22.23
C GLY A 30 13.07 2.71 -22.47
N ASP A 31 13.16 2.25 -23.73
CA ASP A 31 13.04 0.86 -24.18
C ASP A 31 11.65 0.20 -24.19
N GLY A 32 10.60 0.96 -24.51
CA GLY A 32 9.38 0.38 -25.09
C GLY A 32 8.45 -0.38 -24.13
N LYS A 33 8.77 -0.47 -22.84
CA LYS A 33 7.85 -0.99 -21.80
C LYS A 33 7.34 0.15 -20.91
N LYS A 34 6.09 0.57 -21.13
CA LYS A 34 5.37 1.47 -20.22
C LYS A 34 4.89 0.71 -18.97
N GLN A 35 5.81 0.16 -18.17
CA GLN A 35 5.43 -0.39 -16.86
C GLN A 35 5.53 0.70 -15.80
N GLY A 36 4.38 1.16 -15.31
CA GLY A 36 4.33 1.98 -14.10
C GLY A 36 4.72 1.14 -12.89
N THR A 37 5.48 1.72 -11.96
CA THR A 37 5.77 1.10 -10.66
C THR A 37 4.85 1.68 -9.60
N ALA A 38 4.23 0.83 -8.78
CA ALA A 38 3.49 1.27 -7.61
C ALA A 38 4.37 1.21 -6.36
N LYS A 39 4.39 2.30 -5.58
CA LYS A 39 5.01 2.37 -4.26
C LYS A 39 3.92 2.45 -3.19
N LEU A 40 4.00 1.55 -2.22
CA LEU A 40 3.14 1.49 -1.04
C LEU A 40 3.92 1.97 0.17
N THR A 41 3.39 2.95 0.89
CA THR A 41 3.94 3.41 2.19
C THR A 41 2.86 3.30 3.26
N ILE A 42 3.21 2.80 4.45
CA ILE A 42 2.34 2.82 5.62
C ILE A 42 3.01 3.67 6.69
N GLU A 43 2.41 4.83 6.98
CA GLU A 43 2.79 5.66 8.12
C GLU A 43 2.05 5.15 9.35
N TYR A 44 2.77 4.83 10.42
CA TYR A 44 2.16 4.30 11.62
C TYR A 44 2.77 4.83 12.91
N GLU A 45 1.93 4.99 13.93
CA GLU A 45 2.34 5.20 15.32
C GLU A 45 1.71 4.12 16.18
N LYS A 46 2.52 3.34 16.90
CA LYS A 46 2.03 2.27 17.78
C LYS A 46 1.32 2.85 19.00
N ARG A 47 0.26 2.19 19.47
CA ARG A 47 -0.35 2.54 20.77
C ARG A 47 0.50 2.11 21.96
N MET A 48 1.17 0.97 21.83
CA MET A 48 2.06 0.41 22.85
C MET A 48 3.36 -0.09 22.19
N PRO A 49 4.51 -0.03 22.89
CA PRO A 49 5.79 -0.50 22.33
C PRO A 49 5.77 -1.96 21.86
N SER A 50 4.97 -2.81 22.51
CA SER A 50 4.80 -4.23 22.21
C SER A 50 4.08 -4.53 20.89
N VAL A 51 3.35 -3.56 20.33
CA VAL A 51 2.67 -3.75 19.04
C VAL A 51 3.72 -3.93 17.94
N PRO A 52 3.64 -4.96 17.08
CA PRO A 52 4.61 -5.14 16.01
C PRO A 52 4.44 -4.07 14.91
N PRO A 53 5.46 -3.81 14.08
CA PRO A 53 5.29 -3.08 12.83
C PRO A 53 4.20 -3.70 11.94
N PRO A 54 3.50 -2.92 11.09
CA PRO A 54 2.36 -3.39 10.30
C PRO A 54 2.76 -4.25 9.07
N THR A 55 3.85 -5.03 9.15
CA THR A 55 4.38 -5.84 8.04
C THR A 55 3.34 -6.81 7.47
N LYS A 56 2.49 -7.40 8.33
CA LYS A 56 1.40 -8.28 7.88
C LYS A 56 0.42 -7.56 6.94
N TYR A 57 0.17 -6.27 7.18
CA TYR A 57 -0.73 -5.47 6.35
C TYR A 57 -0.05 -5.02 5.06
N VAL A 58 1.25 -4.71 5.08
CA VAL A 58 2.04 -4.47 3.86
C VAL A 58 1.95 -5.68 2.92
N ASN A 59 2.13 -6.89 3.45
CA ASN A 59 2.06 -8.12 2.66
C ASN A 59 0.66 -8.35 2.06
N LEU A 60 -0.39 -8.16 2.87
CA LEU A 60 -1.77 -8.28 2.42
C LEU A 60 -2.08 -7.30 1.28
N ILE A 61 -1.76 -6.01 1.45
CA ILE A 61 -2.01 -5.00 0.41
C ILE A 61 -1.20 -5.31 -0.85
N THR A 62 0.05 -5.75 -0.70
CA THR A 62 0.89 -6.14 -1.83
C THR A 62 0.28 -7.30 -2.63
N LEU A 63 -0.29 -8.30 -1.95
CA LEU A 63 -1.00 -9.40 -2.59
C LEU A 63 -2.21 -8.89 -3.37
N LEU A 64 -3.06 -8.08 -2.73
CA LEU A 64 -4.27 -7.53 -3.35
C LEU A 64 -3.95 -6.67 -4.60
N VAL A 65 -2.90 -5.84 -4.53
CA VAL A 65 -2.46 -5.02 -5.66
C VAL A 65 -1.96 -5.90 -6.81
N LYS A 66 -1.19 -6.95 -6.52
CA LYS A 66 -0.73 -7.90 -7.56
C LYS A 66 -1.89 -8.64 -8.23
N GLU A 67 -2.88 -9.07 -7.47
CA GLU A 67 -4.07 -9.73 -8.03
C GLU A 67 -4.91 -8.75 -8.86
N ALA A 68 -5.09 -7.52 -8.40
CA ALA A 68 -5.78 -6.48 -9.16
C ALA A 68 -5.06 -6.18 -10.48
N ASP A 69 -3.73 -6.00 -10.45
CA ASP A 69 -2.91 -5.78 -11.65
C ASP A 69 -3.04 -6.95 -12.65
N ALA A 70 -2.92 -8.19 -12.16
CA ALA A 70 -3.08 -9.38 -12.99
C ALA A 70 -4.50 -9.50 -13.59
N ASN A 71 -5.53 -9.06 -12.89
CA ASN A 71 -6.91 -9.07 -13.39
C ASN A 71 -7.14 -7.95 -14.40
N LEU A 72 -6.64 -6.74 -14.15
CA LEU A 72 -6.74 -5.61 -15.08
C LEU A 72 -5.99 -5.90 -16.39
N ALA A 73 -4.81 -6.53 -16.33
CA ALA A 73 -4.04 -6.93 -17.49
C ALA A 73 -4.75 -7.97 -18.38
N LYS A 74 -5.66 -8.78 -17.82
CA LYS A 74 -6.49 -9.73 -18.59
C LYS A 74 -7.66 -9.07 -19.31
N THR A 75 -8.05 -7.86 -18.87
CA THR A 75 -9.17 -7.09 -19.41
C THR A 75 -8.74 -5.95 -20.33
N ALA A 76 -7.43 -5.79 -20.57
CA ALA A 76 -6.82 -4.75 -21.39
C ALA A 76 -6.53 -5.20 -22.82
#